data_AF-A0AAJ6BLZ9-F1
#
_entry.id   AF-A0AAJ6BLZ9-F1
#
_cell.length_a   1.000
_cell.length_b   1.000
_cell.length_c   1.000
_cell.angle_alpha   90.00
_cell.angle_beta   90.00
_cell.angle_gamma   90.00
#
_symmetry.space_group_name_H-M   'P 1'
#
loop_
_entity.id
_entity.type
_entity.pdbx_description
1 polymer ?
#
loop_
_entity_poly.entity_id
_entity_poly.type
_entity_poly.pdbx_seq_one_letter_code
_entity_poly.pdbx_strand_id
1 'polypeptide(L)'
;MTQSPPRIGGQDVESWGDPEDPIVLLIGRPYDLFDDWRRSVRALMEAGRHVLIASAFDTADDPTGELRRLLTDLPSRPALICAEAGLPAVIPALQVTGAPLASCLMISTSDAAFQPPLAPAALDLPIQIVAREDGADPTEAENALVLGFLERCAPREALHYHAGSDPRTLRDALGCFATGVTVVTTLDEAGQPIGLTANSFSSVSLDPPLILFCLARSSTNVERFRQAAHFAINVLHIGQQPTSGVFARAGDRFQDVAWETWDTGAPILSGALASFECATDRIVEAGDHLVFIGRVTRARFEPRRDPLLYFRGKYRRLHFS
;
A
#
# COMPACT_ATOMS: atom_id res chain seq x y z
N MET A 1 4.61 16.44 17.43
CA MET A 1 3.17 16.13 17.31
C MET A 1 3.06 14.66 16.95
N THR A 2 2.62 13.84 17.89
CA THR A 2 2.46 12.39 17.76
C THR A 2 1.32 12.09 16.78
N GLN A 3 1.64 11.82 15.52
CA GLN A 3 0.68 11.16 14.63
C GLN A 3 0.40 9.77 15.23
N SER A 4 -0.88 9.40 15.33
CA SER A 4 -1.25 8.02 15.65
C SER A 4 -0.54 7.06 14.69
N PRO A 5 -0.05 5.91 15.17
CA PRO A 5 0.64 4.95 14.31
C PRO A 5 -0.25 4.58 13.11
N PRO A 6 0.30 4.48 11.89
CA PRO A 6 -0.46 4.02 10.73
C PRO A 6 -1.02 2.62 11.00
N ARG A 7 -2.29 2.43 10.64
CA ARG A 7 -2.95 1.12 10.75
C ARG A 7 -2.86 0.37 9.42
N ILE A 8 -2.09 -0.72 9.38
CA ILE A 8 -1.80 -1.51 8.17
C ILE A 8 -2.17 -2.97 8.43
N GLY A 9 -2.94 -3.62 7.54
CA GLY A 9 -3.40 -5.00 7.77
C GLY A 9 -4.29 -5.16 9.02
N GLY A 10 -4.85 -4.06 9.53
CA GLY A 10 -5.61 -4.01 10.78
C GLY A 10 -4.76 -3.78 12.04
N GLN A 11 -3.43 -3.71 11.92
CA GLN A 11 -2.48 -3.56 13.01
C GLN A 11 -1.95 -2.14 13.14
N ASP A 12 -1.75 -1.66 14.38
CA ASP A 12 -1.02 -0.42 14.63
C ASP A 12 0.47 -0.68 14.45
N VAL A 13 1.10 0.07 13.54
CA VAL A 13 2.50 -0.10 13.17
C VAL A 13 3.24 1.19 13.44
N GLU A 14 4.34 1.16 14.19
CA GLU A 14 5.19 2.34 14.32
C GLU A 14 5.96 2.57 13.01
N SER A 15 6.10 3.83 12.60
CA SER A 15 6.68 4.19 11.30
C SER A 15 7.78 5.22 11.46
N TRP A 16 8.94 4.94 10.86
CA TRP A 16 10.16 5.75 10.96
C TRP A 16 10.82 5.89 9.58
N GLY A 17 11.24 7.09 9.20
CA GLY A 17 11.85 7.37 7.89
C GLY A 17 10.86 7.85 6.82
N ASP A 18 11.30 7.91 5.57
CA ASP A 18 10.48 8.35 4.43
C ASP A 18 9.61 7.18 3.92
N PRO A 19 8.26 7.33 3.85
CA PRO A 19 7.39 6.32 3.25
C PRO A 19 7.69 5.97 1.78
N GLU A 20 8.46 6.80 1.09
CA GLU A 20 8.92 6.59 -0.28
C GLU A 20 10.17 5.71 -0.38
N ASP A 21 10.77 5.31 0.72
CA ASP A 21 11.92 4.40 0.75
C ASP A 21 11.50 2.91 0.74
N PRO A 22 12.43 1.96 0.50
CA PRO A 22 12.16 0.53 0.67
C PRO A 22 11.92 0.15 2.13
N ILE A 23 10.95 -0.74 2.36
CA ILE A 23 10.48 -1.06 3.70
C ILE A 23 11.38 -2.10 4.39
N VAL A 24 11.70 -1.85 5.65
CA VAL A 24 12.23 -2.83 6.61
C VAL A 24 11.20 -3.00 7.71
N LEU A 25 10.62 -4.20 7.83
CA LEU A 25 9.63 -4.53 8.84
C LEU A 25 10.28 -5.31 9.98
N LEU A 26 10.28 -4.69 11.16
CA LEU A 26 10.68 -5.28 12.42
C LEU A 26 9.48 -6.00 13.05
N ILE A 27 9.61 -7.30 13.28
CA ILE A 27 8.54 -8.14 13.83
C ILE A 27 8.88 -8.50 15.28
N GLY A 28 7.98 -8.14 16.20
CA GLY A 28 8.21 -8.27 17.64
C GLY A 28 8.73 -6.97 18.25
N ARG A 29 9.28 -7.05 19.46
CA ARG A 29 9.71 -5.87 20.21
C ARG A 29 11.14 -5.48 19.80
N PRO A 30 11.43 -4.19 19.53
CA PRO A 30 12.73 -3.79 18.99
C PRO A 30 13.95 -4.20 19.82
N TYR A 31 13.82 -4.26 21.16
CA TYR A 31 14.90 -4.66 22.06
C TYR A 31 15.21 -6.16 22.04
N ASP A 32 14.28 -6.99 21.53
CA ASP A 32 14.54 -8.40 21.27
C ASP A 32 15.35 -8.58 19.98
N LEU A 33 15.30 -7.59 19.07
CA LEU A 33 15.93 -7.63 17.75
C LEU A 33 17.35 -7.04 17.72
N PHE A 34 17.61 -6.01 18.52
CA PHE A 34 18.85 -5.25 18.51
C PHE A 34 19.29 -4.92 19.94
N ASP A 35 20.60 -4.77 20.17
CA ASP A 35 21.15 -4.28 21.45
C ASP A 35 20.76 -2.82 21.71
N ASP A 36 21.01 -1.94 20.73
CA ASP A 36 20.55 -0.55 20.72
C ASP A 36 19.65 -0.31 19.52
N TRP A 37 18.39 -0.73 19.65
CA TRP A 37 17.41 -0.63 18.58
C TRP A 37 17.22 0.79 18.05
N ARG A 38 17.43 1.84 18.86
CA ARG A 38 17.28 3.22 18.39
C ARG A 38 18.42 3.62 17.47
N ARG A 39 19.66 3.20 17.79
CA ARG A 39 20.81 3.39 16.91
C ARG A 39 20.63 2.59 15.62
N SER A 40 20.14 1.36 15.69
CA SER A 40 19.89 0.52 14.51
C SER A 40 18.77 1.07 13.61
N VAL A 41 17.65 1.51 14.18
CA VAL A 41 16.57 2.18 13.42
C VAL A 41 17.09 3.46 12.75
N ARG A 42 17.91 4.25 13.44
CA ARG A 42 18.53 5.44 12.85
C ARG A 42 19.44 5.10 11.68
N ALA A 43 20.32 4.09 11.83
CA ALA A 43 21.22 3.65 10.77
C ALA A 43 20.43 3.18 9.52
N LEU A 44 19.33 2.45 9.71
CA LEU A 44 18.43 2.05 8.63
C LEU A 44 17.80 3.27 7.92
N MET A 45 17.32 4.26 8.68
CA MET A 45 16.77 5.49 8.10
C MET A 45 17.81 6.29 7.33
N GLU A 46 19.03 6.43 7.87
CA GLU A 46 20.15 7.12 7.21
C GLU A 46 20.58 6.39 5.93
N ALA A 47 20.40 5.07 5.86
CA ALA A 47 20.58 4.26 4.67
C ALA A 47 19.39 4.28 3.69
N GLY A 48 18.41 5.19 3.89
CA GLY A 48 17.26 5.34 3.02
C GLY A 48 16.29 4.17 3.11
N ARG A 49 15.94 3.75 4.34
CA ARG A 49 14.93 2.71 4.60
C ARG A 49 13.74 3.28 5.36
N HIS A 50 12.55 2.83 4.97
CA HIS A 50 11.32 3.05 5.71
C HIS A 50 11.18 1.94 6.75
N VAL A 51 11.39 2.24 8.03
CA VAL A 51 11.34 1.25 9.10
C VAL A 51 9.94 1.21 9.70
N LEU A 52 9.34 0.02 9.66
CA LEU A 52 8.05 -0.29 10.27
C LEU A 52 8.26 -1.26 11.43
N ILE A 53 7.57 -1.04 12.55
CA ILE A 53 7.66 -1.91 13.74
C ILE A 53 6.28 -2.47 14.05
N ALA A 54 6.15 -3.78 14.02
CA ALA A 54 4.91 -4.50 14.30
C ALA A 54 5.11 -5.45 15.50
N SER A 55 4.75 -4.96 16.69
CA SER A 55 4.90 -5.68 17.96
C SER A 55 3.61 -6.37 18.44
N ALA A 56 2.50 -6.22 17.71
CA ALA A 56 1.17 -6.67 18.16
C ALA A 56 0.91 -8.18 17.99
N PHE A 57 1.80 -8.91 17.32
CA PHE A 57 1.59 -10.33 17.02
C PHE A 57 1.82 -11.26 18.20
N ASP A 58 2.54 -10.83 19.24
CA ASP A 58 2.86 -11.66 20.40
C ASP A 58 1.61 -12.13 21.17
N THR A 59 0.49 -11.41 21.04
CA THR A 59 -0.76 -11.66 21.78
C THR A 59 -1.95 -11.97 20.88
N ALA A 60 -1.74 -12.16 19.58
CA ALA A 60 -2.82 -12.41 18.62
C ALA A 60 -3.32 -13.86 18.68
N ASP A 61 -4.61 -14.06 18.44
CA ASP A 61 -5.20 -15.41 18.33
C ASP A 61 -4.71 -16.15 17.06
N ASP A 62 -4.48 -15.42 15.97
CA ASP A 62 -3.91 -15.92 14.71
C ASP A 62 -2.77 -15.00 14.21
N PRO A 63 -1.57 -15.10 14.80
CA PRO A 63 -0.45 -14.23 14.44
C PRO A 63 0.01 -14.45 12.99
N THR A 64 -0.17 -15.66 12.44
CA THR A 64 0.20 -15.98 11.05
C THR A 64 -0.70 -15.27 10.05
N GLY A 65 -2.03 -15.40 10.21
CA GLY A 65 -3.00 -14.79 9.31
C GLY A 65 -2.96 -13.26 9.36
N GLU A 66 -2.74 -12.69 10.54
CA GLU A 66 -2.57 -11.25 10.70
C GLU A 66 -1.29 -10.73 10.05
N LEU A 67 -0.16 -11.42 10.24
CA LEU A 67 1.10 -11.05 9.59
C LEU A 67 0.97 -11.15 8.07
N ARG A 68 0.37 -12.22 7.55
CA ARG A 68 0.14 -12.39 6.11
C ARG A 68 -0.71 -11.25 5.53
N ARG A 69 -1.74 -10.81 6.25
CA ARG A 69 -2.57 -9.66 5.86
C ARG A 69 -1.77 -8.37 5.84
N LEU A 70 -0.97 -8.11 6.88
CA LEU A 70 -0.08 -6.96 6.94
C LEU A 70 0.90 -6.94 5.77
N LEU A 71 1.60 -8.05 5.50
CA LEU A 71 2.54 -8.15 4.38
C LEU A 71 1.86 -7.91 3.02
N THR A 72 0.63 -8.41 2.87
CA THR A 72 -0.18 -8.19 1.68
C THR A 72 -0.58 -6.73 1.52
N ASP A 73 -0.87 -6.02 2.61
CA ASP A 73 -1.38 -4.63 2.58
C ASP A 73 -0.29 -3.55 2.51
N LEU A 74 0.98 -3.89 2.77
CA LEU A 74 2.10 -2.96 2.56
C LEU A 74 2.12 -2.45 1.10
N PRO A 75 2.82 -1.35 0.77
CA PRO A 75 2.94 -0.88 -0.62
C PRO A 75 4.06 -1.58 -1.42
N SER A 76 5.01 -2.25 -0.75
CA SER A 76 6.08 -3.05 -1.38
C SER A 76 6.46 -4.25 -0.52
N ARG A 77 7.21 -5.22 -1.07
CA ARG A 77 7.73 -6.37 -0.29
C ARG A 77 8.79 -5.87 0.70
N PRO A 78 8.55 -5.99 2.01
CA PRO A 78 9.53 -5.54 2.99
C PRO A 78 10.68 -6.54 3.11
N ALA A 79 11.83 -6.06 3.57
CA ALA A 79 12.79 -6.92 4.26
C ALA A 79 12.30 -7.17 5.68
N LEU A 80 12.31 -8.43 6.13
CA LEU A 80 11.87 -8.78 7.47
C LEU A 80 13.05 -8.94 8.42
N ILE A 81 12.90 -8.44 9.63
CA ILE A 81 13.82 -8.71 10.75
C ILE A 81 12.97 -9.20 11.93
N CYS A 82 13.24 -10.41 12.41
CA CYS A 82 12.54 -10.97 13.56
C CYS A 82 13.50 -11.71 14.50
N ALA A 83 13.12 -11.85 15.77
CA ALA A 83 13.79 -12.75 16.70
C ALA A 83 13.31 -14.19 16.51
N GLU A 84 13.98 -15.15 17.16
CA GLU A 84 13.61 -16.57 17.17
C GLU A 84 12.13 -16.78 17.55
N ALA A 85 11.65 -16.03 18.54
CA ALA A 85 10.27 -16.12 19.04
C ALA A 85 9.22 -15.78 17.97
N GLY A 86 9.56 -14.98 16.96
CA GLY A 86 8.65 -14.60 15.88
C GLY A 86 8.54 -15.63 14.75
N LEU A 87 9.50 -16.56 14.64
CA LEU A 87 9.57 -17.52 13.53
C LEU A 87 8.31 -18.39 13.34
N PRO A 88 7.63 -18.87 14.39
CA PRO A 88 6.40 -19.66 14.24
C PRO A 88 5.28 -18.92 13.49
N ALA A 89 5.24 -17.59 13.53
CA ALA A 89 4.30 -16.79 12.75
C ALA A 89 4.86 -16.39 11.38
N VAL A 90 6.14 -16.02 11.31
CA VAL A 90 6.80 -15.54 10.08
C VAL A 90 6.90 -16.62 9.01
N ILE A 91 7.39 -17.81 9.38
CA ILE A 91 7.65 -18.88 8.39
C ILE A 91 6.36 -19.28 7.66
N PRO A 92 5.25 -19.63 8.36
CA PRO A 92 4.02 -19.99 7.68
C PRO A 92 3.39 -18.82 6.93
N ALA A 93 3.56 -17.57 7.41
CA ALA A 93 3.03 -16.39 6.71
C ALA A 93 3.68 -16.20 5.33
N LEU A 94 4.97 -16.53 5.20
CA LEU A 94 5.75 -16.44 3.96
C LEU A 94 5.61 -17.65 3.03
N GLN A 95 5.16 -18.80 3.54
CA GLN A 95 4.86 -19.99 2.75
C GLN A 95 3.58 -19.80 1.92
N VAL A 96 3.71 -19.07 0.83
CA VAL A 96 2.65 -18.83 -0.15
C VAL A 96 2.97 -19.52 -1.47
N THR A 97 1.95 -19.80 -2.27
CA THR A 97 2.17 -20.21 -3.66
C THR A 97 2.63 -18.98 -4.45
N GLY A 98 3.79 -19.05 -5.11
CA GLY A 98 4.37 -17.95 -5.88
C GLY A 98 5.51 -17.23 -5.17
N ALA A 99 5.75 -15.96 -5.52
CA ALA A 99 6.89 -15.21 -5.00
C ALA A 99 6.68 -14.83 -3.52
N PRO A 100 7.72 -14.89 -2.67
CA PRO A 100 7.56 -14.65 -1.24
C PRO A 100 7.09 -13.23 -0.89
N LEU A 101 6.19 -13.09 0.08
CA LEU A 101 5.64 -11.78 0.49
C LEU A 101 6.68 -10.78 1.08
N ALA A 102 7.92 -11.23 1.26
CA ALA A 102 9.07 -10.46 1.71
C ALA A 102 10.22 -10.55 0.70
N SER A 103 11.10 -9.55 0.69
CA SER A 103 12.31 -9.56 -0.15
C SER A 103 13.44 -10.40 0.45
N CYS A 104 13.52 -10.46 1.77
CA CYS A 104 14.45 -11.29 2.53
C CYS A 104 14.00 -11.42 3.99
N LEU A 105 14.61 -12.36 4.72
CA LEU A 105 14.38 -12.58 6.14
C LEU A 105 15.71 -12.57 6.89
N MET A 106 15.82 -11.68 7.87
CA MET A 106 16.90 -11.68 8.85
C MET A 106 16.37 -12.19 10.19
N ILE A 107 17.12 -13.10 10.80
CA ILE A 107 16.80 -13.69 12.10
C ILE A 107 17.85 -13.19 13.09
N SER A 108 17.42 -12.37 14.05
CA SER A 108 18.26 -11.96 15.17
C SER A 108 18.17 -13.02 16.28
N THR A 109 19.31 -13.44 16.81
CA THR A 109 19.41 -14.47 17.85
C THR A 109 20.47 -14.11 18.88
N SER A 110 20.26 -14.51 20.13
CA SER A 110 21.31 -14.46 21.16
C SER A 110 22.12 -15.76 21.25
N ASP A 111 21.75 -16.79 20.48
CA ASP A 111 22.43 -18.08 20.41
C ASP A 111 23.15 -18.22 19.06
N ALA A 112 24.48 -18.13 19.09
CA ALA A 112 25.31 -18.28 17.89
C ALA A 112 25.22 -19.68 17.24
N ALA A 113 24.73 -20.69 17.96
CA ALA A 113 24.49 -22.03 17.44
C ALA A 113 23.06 -22.25 16.92
N PHE A 114 22.20 -21.23 16.98
CA PHE A 114 20.80 -21.33 16.57
C PHE A 114 20.67 -21.75 15.10
N GLN A 115 19.81 -22.73 14.87
CA GLN A 115 19.39 -23.15 13.53
C GLN A 115 17.87 -23.01 13.42
N PRO A 116 17.35 -22.25 12.45
CA PRO A 116 15.93 -22.09 12.29
C PRO A 116 15.31 -23.43 11.90
N PRO A 117 14.05 -23.70 12.30
CA PRO A 117 13.33 -24.92 11.95
C PRO A 117 12.84 -24.87 10.49
N LEU A 118 13.74 -24.62 9.54
CA LEU A 118 13.49 -24.49 8.12
C LEU A 118 14.15 -25.63 7.36
N ALA A 119 13.39 -26.29 6.48
CA ALA A 119 14.01 -27.10 5.44
C ALA A 119 14.71 -26.16 4.43
N PRO A 120 15.87 -26.53 3.84
CA PRO A 120 16.64 -25.66 2.93
C PRO A 120 15.89 -25.12 1.70
N ALA A 121 14.73 -25.68 1.37
CA ALA A 121 13.87 -25.28 0.26
C ALA A 121 12.51 -24.69 0.68
N ALA A 122 12.30 -24.40 1.98
CA ALA A 122 10.98 -24.05 2.50
C ALA A 122 10.53 -22.61 2.20
N LEU A 123 11.49 -21.71 1.93
CA LEU A 123 11.26 -20.30 1.65
C LEU A 123 12.14 -19.88 0.48
N ASP A 124 11.54 -19.51 -0.65
CA ASP A 124 12.24 -19.08 -1.86
C ASP A 124 12.72 -17.62 -1.77
N LEU A 125 13.36 -17.26 -0.65
CA LEU A 125 13.94 -15.93 -0.40
C LEU A 125 15.30 -16.02 0.32
N PRO A 126 16.17 -15.00 0.18
CA PRO A 126 17.39 -14.92 0.96
C PRO A 126 17.13 -14.85 2.47
N ILE A 127 17.84 -15.67 3.25
CA ILE A 127 17.77 -15.70 4.71
C ILE A 127 19.16 -15.47 5.30
N GLN A 128 19.27 -14.62 6.32
CA GLN A 128 20.50 -14.44 7.10
C GLN A 128 20.21 -14.52 8.60
N ILE A 129 21.03 -15.25 9.33
CA ILE A 129 21.00 -15.31 10.79
C ILE A 129 22.10 -14.39 11.29
N VAL A 130 21.76 -13.53 12.25
CA VAL A 130 22.70 -12.61 12.91
C VAL A 130 22.65 -12.92 14.40
N ALA A 131 23.76 -13.43 14.93
CA ALA A 131 23.93 -13.60 16.35
C ALA A 131 24.39 -12.27 16.97
N ARG A 132 23.80 -11.89 18.10
CA ARG A 132 24.23 -10.71 18.86
C ARG A 132 25.61 -11.01 19.46
N GLU A 133 26.62 -10.25 19.05
CA GLU A 133 28.01 -10.46 19.45
C GLU A 133 28.36 -9.66 20.70
N ASP A 134 29.23 -10.21 21.54
CA ASP A 134 29.89 -9.47 22.61
C ASP A 134 31.15 -8.78 22.06
N GLY A 135 31.27 -7.46 22.21
CA GLY A 135 32.40 -6.71 21.62
C GLY A 135 32.48 -5.23 22.04
N ALA A 136 33.44 -4.50 21.46
CA ALA A 136 33.71 -3.09 21.81
C ALA A 136 32.68 -2.10 21.21
N ASP A 137 32.14 -2.39 20.01
CA ASP A 137 30.96 -1.70 19.45
C ASP A 137 30.09 -2.72 18.68
N PRO A 138 29.33 -3.57 19.40
CA PRO A 138 28.55 -4.65 18.80
C PRO A 138 27.43 -4.11 17.91
N THR A 139 26.90 -2.92 18.22
CA THR A 139 25.84 -2.28 17.42
C THR A 139 26.34 -1.82 16.05
N GLU A 140 27.57 -1.32 15.93
CA GLU A 140 28.11 -0.93 14.62
C GLU A 140 28.32 -2.15 13.71
N ALA A 141 28.86 -3.23 14.26
CA ALA A 141 29.04 -4.49 13.54
C ALA A 141 27.70 -5.10 13.10
N GLU A 142 26.71 -5.14 14.00
CA GLU A 142 25.35 -5.59 13.71
C GLU A 142 24.71 -4.77 12.58
N ASN A 143 24.80 -3.43 12.65
CA ASN A 143 24.26 -2.54 11.62
C ASN A 143 24.94 -2.75 10.26
N ALA A 144 26.25 -2.94 10.22
CA ALA A 144 26.97 -3.22 8.99
C ALA A 144 26.53 -4.55 8.35
N LEU A 145 26.30 -5.59 9.16
CA LEU A 145 25.77 -6.88 8.70
C LEU A 145 24.35 -6.74 8.14
N VAL A 146 23.48 -6.02 8.86
CA VAL A 146 22.10 -5.76 8.43
C VAL A 146 22.09 -5.03 7.09
N LEU A 147 22.76 -3.89 7.00
CA LEU A 147 22.77 -3.07 5.80
C LEU A 147 23.38 -3.81 4.60
N GLY A 148 24.50 -4.49 4.80
CA GLY A 148 25.13 -5.29 3.75
C GLY A 148 24.23 -6.43 3.25
N PHE A 149 23.45 -7.06 4.13
CA PHE A 149 22.47 -8.06 3.73
C PHE A 149 21.34 -7.45 2.89
N LEU A 150 20.76 -6.34 3.34
CA LEU A 150 19.68 -5.65 2.64
C LEU A 150 20.10 -5.22 1.23
N GLU A 151 21.34 -4.77 1.05
CA GLU A 151 21.89 -4.44 -0.28
C GLU A 151 22.01 -5.66 -1.20
N ARG A 152 22.43 -6.83 -0.67
CA ARG A 152 22.52 -8.07 -1.44
C ARG A 152 21.15 -8.61 -1.86
N CYS A 153 20.12 -8.35 -1.05
CA CYS A 153 18.76 -8.86 -1.27
C CYS A 153 17.91 -8.00 -2.22
N ALA A 154 18.41 -6.86 -2.68
CA ALA A 154 17.71 -6.09 -3.70
C ALA A 154 17.47 -6.97 -4.94
N PRO A 155 16.22 -7.11 -5.43
CA PRO A 155 15.90 -8.01 -6.52
C PRO A 155 16.70 -7.63 -7.77
N ARG A 156 17.53 -8.56 -8.24
CA ARG A 156 18.37 -8.39 -9.43
C ARG A 156 17.71 -8.92 -10.71
N GLU A 157 16.70 -9.76 -10.55
CA GLU A 157 15.94 -10.38 -11.64
C GLU A 157 14.50 -9.85 -11.68
N ALA A 158 13.84 -10.05 -12.82
CA ALA A 158 12.43 -9.71 -12.98
C ALA A 158 11.54 -10.62 -12.12
N LEU A 159 10.50 -10.05 -11.51
CA LEU A 159 9.48 -10.83 -10.81
C LEU A 159 8.50 -11.43 -11.82
N HIS A 160 8.09 -12.69 -11.59
CA HIS A 160 7.18 -13.42 -12.47
C HIS A 160 5.86 -13.72 -11.77
N TYR A 161 4.74 -13.42 -12.44
CA TYR A 161 3.41 -13.89 -12.05
C TYR A 161 3.04 -15.14 -12.84
N HIS A 162 2.54 -16.16 -12.15
CA HIS A 162 1.93 -17.34 -12.73
C HIS A 162 0.55 -17.58 -12.13
N ALA A 163 -0.31 -18.33 -12.82
CA ALA A 163 -1.60 -18.72 -12.26
C ALA A 163 -1.39 -19.46 -10.92
N GLY A 164 -2.01 -18.96 -9.85
CA GLY A 164 -1.84 -19.46 -8.49
C GLY A 164 -0.80 -18.71 -7.64
N SER A 165 -0.05 -17.76 -8.21
CA SER A 165 0.77 -16.84 -7.41
C SER A 165 -0.08 -16.02 -6.43
N ASP A 166 0.53 -15.57 -5.34
CA ASP A 166 -0.10 -14.73 -4.33
C ASP A 166 -0.66 -13.41 -4.93
N PRO A 167 -1.70 -12.82 -4.32
CA PRO A 167 -2.31 -11.58 -4.81
C PRO A 167 -1.36 -10.38 -4.87
N ARG A 168 -0.33 -10.37 -4.03
CA ARG A 168 0.65 -9.28 -3.97
C ARG A 168 1.55 -9.30 -5.21
N THR A 169 1.96 -10.47 -5.70
CA THR A 169 2.68 -10.59 -6.99
C THR A 169 1.90 -9.97 -8.15
N LEU A 170 0.59 -10.25 -8.23
CA LEU A 170 -0.24 -9.63 -9.27
C LEU A 170 -0.36 -8.11 -9.08
N ARG A 171 -0.53 -7.64 -7.84
CA ARG A 171 -0.59 -6.21 -7.53
C ARG A 171 0.69 -5.47 -7.91
N ASP A 172 1.86 -6.06 -7.63
CA ASP A 172 3.16 -5.51 -8.01
C ASP A 172 3.25 -5.34 -9.53
N ALA A 173 2.85 -6.38 -10.28
CA ALA A 173 2.84 -6.34 -11.74
C ALA A 173 1.87 -5.28 -12.30
N LEU A 174 0.65 -5.18 -11.76
CA LEU A 174 -0.32 -4.15 -12.15
C LEU A 174 0.17 -2.73 -11.83
N GLY A 175 0.90 -2.57 -10.72
CA GLY A 175 1.50 -1.29 -10.32
C GLY A 175 2.59 -0.77 -11.28
N CYS A 176 3.07 -1.59 -12.22
CA CYS A 176 3.97 -1.16 -13.30
C CYS A 176 3.24 -0.35 -14.39
N PHE A 177 1.91 -0.33 -14.42
CA PHE A 177 1.15 0.58 -15.25
C PHE A 177 0.90 1.88 -14.48
N ALA A 178 1.59 2.96 -14.86
CA ALA A 178 1.40 4.26 -14.24
C ALA A 178 0.02 4.84 -14.58
N THR A 179 -0.68 5.36 -13.57
CA THR A 179 -2.00 5.95 -13.73
C THR A 179 -2.09 7.35 -13.13
N GLY A 180 -3.06 8.13 -13.58
CA GLY A 180 -3.52 9.30 -12.84
C GLY A 180 -4.32 8.89 -11.61
N VAL A 181 -4.48 9.81 -10.67
CA VAL A 181 -5.31 9.61 -9.47
C VAL A 181 -6.62 10.35 -9.63
N THR A 182 -7.73 9.71 -9.29
CA THR A 182 -9.07 10.30 -9.33
C THR A 182 -9.75 10.20 -7.97
N VAL A 183 -10.69 11.11 -7.70
CA VAL A 183 -11.71 10.94 -6.66
C VAL A 183 -13.05 10.76 -7.36
N VAL A 184 -13.68 9.63 -7.10
CA VAL A 184 -15.02 9.31 -7.60
C VAL A 184 -16.03 9.69 -6.54
N THR A 185 -17.05 10.46 -6.90
CA THR A 185 -18.02 11.06 -5.98
C THR A 185 -19.46 10.78 -6.40
N THR A 186 -20.36 10.73 -5.43
CA THR A 186 -21.80 10.59 -5.61
C THR A 186 -22.54 11.18 -4.41
N LEU A 187 -23.86 11.19 -4.44
CA LEU A 187 -24.73 11.34 -3.27
C LEU A 187 -25.30 9.96 -2.87
N ASP A 188 -25.57 9.74 -1.59
CA ASP A 188 -26.44 8.63 -1.16
C ASP A 188 -27.93 9.01 -1.24
N GLU A 189 -28.79 8.05 -0.88
CA GLU A 189 -30.24 8.22 -0.79
C GLU A 189 -30.68 9.36 0.14
N ALA A 190 -29.86 9.72 1.14
CA ALA A 190 -30.12 10.83 2.05
C ALA A 190 -29.56 12.18 1.52
N GLY A 191 -28.97 12.18 0.33
CA GLY A 191 -28.34 13.35 -0.28
C GLY A 191 -26.99 13.71 0.33
N GLN A 192 -26.37 12.82 1.11
CA GLN A 192 -25.06 13.06 1.69
C GLN A 192 -23.95 12.78 0.67
N PRO A 193 -22.93 13.65 0.59
CA PRO A 193 -21.84 13.47 -0.35
C PRO A 193 -20.94 12.30 0.06
N ILE A 194 -20.65 11.44 -0.91
CA ILE A 194 -19.75 10.32 -0.78
C ILE A 194 -18.67 10.45 -1.84
N GLY A 195 -17.45 10.08 -1.49
CA GLY A 195 -16.40 9.96 -2.48
C GLY A 195 -15.30 9.03 -2.03
N LEU A 196 -14.53 8.52 -2.98
CA LEU A 196 -13.37 7.67 -2.72
C LEU A 196 -12.28 7.88 -3.76
N THR A 197 -11.04 7.74 -3.32
CA THR A 197 -9.88 7.74 -4.23
C THR A 197 -9.85 6.45 -5.04
N ALA A 198 -9.69 6.58 -6.36
CA ALA A 198 -9.54 5.47 -7.29
C ALA A 198 -8.49 5.81 -8.35
N ASN A 199 -7.75 4.80 -8.78
CA ASN A 199 -6.78 4.91 -9.88
C ASN A 199 -7.03 3.86 -10.98
N SER A 200 -8.22 3.24 -10.98
CA SER A 200 -8.73 2.27 -11.96
C SER A 200 -9.52 2.93 -13.10
N PHE A 201 -9.50 4.27 -13.17
CA PHE A 201 -10.21 5.05 -14.18
C PHE A 201 -9.69 4.77 -15.59
N SER A 202 -10.60 4.66 -16.57
CA SER A 202 -10.26 4.62 -17.99
C SER A 202 -11.37 5.22 -18.86
N SER A 203 -11.00 5.80 -20.00
CA SER A 203 -11.93 6.06 -21.10
C SER A 203 -12.36 4.76 -21.78
N VAL A 204 -13.62 4.68 -22.24
CA VAL A 204 -14.19 3.48 -22.87
C VAL A 204 -14.63 3.76 -24.31
N SER A 205 -15.38 4.84 -24.52
CA SER A 205 -15.95 5.17 -25.83
C SER A 205 -16.07 6.68 -25.99
N LEU A 206 -15.95 7.17 -27.22
CA LEU A 206 -16.20 8.58 -27.57
C LEU A 206 -17.64 8.82 -28.05
N ASP A 207 -18.25 7.84 -28.73
CA ASP A 207 -19.64 7.90 -29.17
C ASP A 207 -20.34 6.52 -28.97
N PRO A 208 -21.22 6.38 -27.95
CA PRO A 208 -21.53 7.38 -26.93
C PRO A 208 -20.33 7.65 -26.00
N PRO A 209 -20.26 8.81 -25.32
CA PRO A 209 -19.13 9.16 -24.45
C PRO A 209 -19.19 8.36 -23.14
N LEU A 210 -18.39 7.30 -23.05
CA LEU A 210 -18.35 6.39 -21.90
C LEU A 210 -16.98 6.38 -21.23
N ILE A 211 -17.00 6.38 -19.90
CA ILE A 211 -15.83 6.18 -19.03
C ILE A 211 -16.14 5.10 -17.99
N LEU A 212 -15.11 4.54 -17.35
CA LEU A 212 -15.27 3.58 -16.28
C LEU A 212 -14.36 3.82 -15.08
N PHE A 213 -14.74 3.22 -13.96
CA PHE A 213 -13.86 2.96 -12.82
C PHE A 213 -14.26 1.63 -12.15
N CYS A 214 -13.35 1.07 -11.36
CA CYS A 214 -13.60 -0.15 -10.59
C CYS A 214 -13.66 0.16 -9.09
N LEU A 215 -14.65 -0.43 -8.41
CA LEU A 215 -14.82 -0.32 -6.96
C LEU A 215 -14.81 -1.71 -6.31
N ALA A 216 -13.99 -1.89 -5.27
CA ALA A 216 -13.92 -3.15 -4.54
C ALA A 216 -15.27 -3.47 -3.88
N ARG A 217 -15.69 -4.74 -3.94
CA ARG A 217 -16.92 -5.22 -3.29
C ARG A 217 -16.85 -5.13 -1.76
N SER A 218 -15.65 -5.09 -1.21
CA SER A 218 -15.40 -4.87 0.23
C SER A 218 -15.55 -3.41 0.67
N SER A 219 -15.72 -2.47 -0.26
CA SER A 219 -15.89 -1.05 0.08
C SER A 219 -17.20 -0.80 0.83
N THR A 220 -17.14 -0.04 1.92
CA THR A 220 -18.34 0.41 2.66
C THR A 220 -19.26 1.31 1.83
N ASN A 221 -18.78 1.80 0.68
CA ASN A 221 -19.55 2.66 -0.24
C ASN A 221 -20.14 1.89 -1.43
N VAL A 222 -19.90 0.58 -1.57
CA VAL A 222 -20.28 -0.17 -2.77
C VAL A 222 -21.78 -0.12 -3.06
N GLU A 223 -22.63 -0.33 -2.05
CA GLU A 223 -24.09 -0.31 -2.23
C GLU A 223 -24.61 1.09 -2.53
N ARG A 224 -24.02 2.12 -1.92
CA ARG A 224 -24.37 3.53 -2.18
C ARG A 224 -24.09 3.91 -3.63
N PHE A 225 -22.93 3.48 -4.18
CA PHE A 225 -22.63 3.67 -5.60
C PHE A 225 -23.53 2.82 -6.50
N ARG A 226 -23.87 1.59 -6.09
CA ARG A 226 -24.77 0.70 -6.86
C ARG A 226 -26.17 1.31 -7.02
N GLN A 227 -26.64 2.05 -6.03
CA GLN A 227 -27.94 2.73 -6.04
C GLN A 227 -27.90 4.11 -6.72
N ALA A 228 -26.71 4.69 -6.90
CA ALA A 228 -26.56 6.02 -7.45
C ALA A 228 -26.83 6.08 -8.97
N ALA A 229 -27.81 6.90 -9.35
CA ALA A 229 -28.11 7.18 -10.76
C ALA A 229 -27.03 8.04 -11.45
N HIS A 230 -26.27 8.80 -10.66
CA HIS A 230 -25.25 9.72 -11.15
C HIS A 230 -24.01 9.65 -10.27
N PHE A 231 -22.86 9.90 -10.89
CA PHE A 231 -21.58 10.05 -10.18
C PHE A 231 -20.70 11.05 -10.92
N ALA A 232 -19.63 11.51 -10.27
CA ALA A 232 -18.59 12.27 -10.92
C ALA A 232 -17.20 11.67 -10.73
N ILE A 233 -16.33 11.86 -11.72
CA ILE A 233 -14.91 11.50 -11.67
C ILE A 233 -14.09 12.78 -11.68
N ASN A 234 -13.30 13.00 -10.63
CA ASN A 234 -12.42 14.16 -10.48
C ASN A 234 -10.96 13.72 -10.56
N VAL A 235 -10.32 13.96 -11.71
CA VAL A 235 -8.90 13.70 -11.94
C VAL A 235 -8.07 14.74 -11.19
N LEU A 236 -7.15 14.30 -10.34
CA LEU A 236 -6.40 15.19 -9.46
C LEU A 236 -5.13 15.72 -10.13
N HIS A 237 -4.79 16.97 -9.86
CA HIS A 237 -3.48 17.53 -10.20
C HIS A 237 -2.47 17.32 -9.07
N ILE A 238 -1.19 17.53 -9.35
CA ILE A 238 -0.07 17.29 -8.43
C ILE A 238 -0.21 17.93 -7.04
N GLY A 239 -0.89 19.08 -6.94
CA GLY A 239 -1.13 19.80 -5.68
C GLY A 239 -2.24 19.20 -4.82
N GLN A 240 -2.99 18.22 -5.33
CA GLN A 240 -4.10 17.55 -4.65
C GLN A 240 -3.73 16.18 -4.08
N GLN A 241 -2.44 15.90 -3.88
CA GLN A 241 -2.00 14.72 -3.12
C GLN A 241 -2.67 14.64 -1.72
N PRO A 242 -2.84 15.74 -0.95
CA PRO A 242 -3.58 15.69 0.31
C PRO A 242 -5.04 15.25 0.14
N THR A 243 -5.72 15.74 -0.91
CA THR A 243 -7.10 15.35 -1.24
C THR A 243 -7.21 13.86 -1.51
N SER A 244 -6.27 13.29 -2.29
CA SER A 244 -6.20 11.84 -2.51
C SER A 244 -6.09 11.05 -1.19
N GLY A 245 -5.26 11.54 -0.26
CA GLY A 245 -5.11 10.93 1.07
C GLY A 245 -6.38 10.96 1.92
N VAL A 246 -7.13 12.08 1.90
CA VAL A 246 -8.42 12.21 2.61
C VAL A 246 -9.43 11.21 2.07
N PHE A 247 -9.59 11.13 0.74
CA PHE A 247 -10.59 10.27 0.10
C PHE A 247 -10.21 8.78 0.05
N ALA A 248 -8.97 8.43 0.38
CA ALA A 248 -8.52 7.04 0.53
C ALA A 248 -8.87 6.44 1.91
N ARG A 249 -9.22 7.27 2.91
CA ARG A 249 -9.50 6.85 4.29
C ARG A 249 -11.00 6.83 4.59
N ALA A 250 -11.40 6.10 5.63
CA ALA A 250 -12.76 6.15 6.17
C ALA A 250 -12.97 7.43 7.01
N GLY A 251 -14.19 7.98 7.03
CA GLY A 251 -14.54 9.19 7.79
C GLY A 251 -15.30 10.23 6.96
N ASP A 252 -15.48 11.42 7.55
CA ASP A 252 -16.05 12.59 6.86
C ASP A 252 -14.97 13.25 5.99
N ARG A 253 -15.17 13.19 4.66
CA ARG A 253 -14.14 13.51 3.66
C ARG A 253 -14.33 14.90 3.04
N PHE A 254 -15.52 15.47 3.16
CA PHE A 254 -15.93 16.67 2.41
C PHE A 254 -15.80 17.98 3.20
N GLN A 255 -15.56 17.92 4.51
CA GLN A 255 -15.36 19.12 5.33
C GLN A 255 -14.09 19.90 4.95
N ASP A 256 -13.03 19.19 4.54
CA ASP A 256 -11.71 19.77 4.29
C ASP A 256 -11.40 20.02 2.80
N VAL A 257 -12.36 19.74 1.91
CA VAL A 257 -12.14 19.81 0.46
C VAL A 257 -13.22 20.68 -0.16
N ALA A 258 -12.83 21.70 -0.92
CA ALA A 258 -13.79 22.54 -1.63
C ALA A 258 -14.42 21.78 -2.80
N TRP A 259 -15.75 21.83 -2.90
CA TRP A 259 -16.52 21.22 -3.97
C TRP A 259 -17.74 22.07 -4.32
N GLU A 260 -18.29 21.81 -5.49
CA GLU A 260 -19.55 22.37 -6.00
C GLU A 260 -20.41 21.25 -6.57
N THR A 261 -21.61 21.57 -7.06
CA THR A 261 -22.46 20.64 -7.81
C THR A 261 -22.75 21.20 -9.20
N TRP A 262 -22.95 20.30 -10.16
CA TRP A 262 -23.50 20.64 -11.46
C TRP A 262 -24.94 20.12 -11.58
N ASP A 263 -25.31 19.54 -12.73
CA ASP A 263 -26.70 19.30 -13.10
C ASP A 263 -27.30 18.08 -12.37
N THR A 264 -26.47 17.12 -11.95
CA THR A 264 -26.88 15.88 -11.27
C THR A 264 -26.82 15.94 -9.75
N GLY A 265 -26.22 17.00 -9.19
CA GLY A 265 -25.94 17.09 -7.76
C GLY A 265 -24.72 16.30 -7.28
N ALA A 266 -24.11 15.45 -8.11
CA ALA A 266 -22.89 14.74 -7.74
C ALA A 266 -21.76 15.75 -7.41
N PRO A 267 -21.01 15.57 -6.30
CA PRO A 267 -19.97 16.52 -5.90
C PRO A 267 -18.84 16.64 -6.93
N ILE A 268 -18.53 17.86 -7.36
CA ILE A 268 -17.42 18.20 -8.25
C ILE A 268 -16.33 18.87 -7.44
N LEU A 269 -15.14 18.29 -7.39
CA LEU A 269 -14.04 18.85 -6.60
C LEU A 269 -13.45 20.09 -7.29
N SER A 270 -13.33 21.17 -6.53
CA SER A 270 -12.80 22.43 -7.02
C SER A 270 -11.32 22.31 -7.39
N GLY A 271 -10.95 22.82 -8.56
CA GLY A 271 -9.57 22.85 -9.04
C GLY A 271 -9.00 21.50 -9.48
N ALA A 272 -9.81 20.45 -9.58
CA ALA A 272 -9.41 19.19 -10.20
C ALA A 272 -8.85 19.41 -11.62
N LEU A 273 -7.89 18.58 -12.02
CA LEU A 273 -7.29 18.63 -13.36
C LEU A 273 -8.35 18.41 -14.45
N ALA A 274 -9.27 17.48 -14.20
CA ALA A 274 -10.48 17.30 -15.00
C ALA A 274 -11.60 16.78 -14.11
N SER A 275 -12.84 17.16 -14.41
CA SER A 275 -14.04 16.65 -13.76
C SER A 275 -15.03 16.20 -14.83
N PHE A 276 -15.60 15.02 -14.65
CA PHE A 276 -16.62 14.43 -15.51
C PHE A 276 -17.86 14.14 -14.69
N GLU A 277 -19.00 14.72 -15.05
CA GLU A 277 -20.30 14.37 -14.50
C GLU A 277 -20.94 13.30 -15.39
N CYS A 278 -21.45 12.24 -14.75
CA CYS A 278 -21.88 11.03 -15.44
C CYS A 278 -23.26 10.58 -14.96
N ALA A 279 -24.04 10.05 -15.90
CA ALA A 279 -25.14 9.15 -15.60
C ALA A 279 -24.62 7.71 -15.58
N THR A 280 -25.01 6.92 -14.57
CA THR A 280 -24.66 5.50 -14.50
C THR A 280 -25.29 4.75 -15.68
N ASP A 281 -24.46 4.15 -16.53
CA ASP A 281 -24.91 3.40 -17.72
C ASP A 281 -25.02 1.91 -17.43
N ARG A 282 -23.98 1.32 -16.84
CA ARG A 282 -23.92 -0.11 -16.52
C ARG A 282 -23.02 -0.38 -15.34
N ILE A 283 -23.38 -1.39 -14.56
CA ILE A 283 -22.53 -1.97 -13.52
C ILE A 283 -22.29 -3.43 -13.89
N VAL A 284 -21.02 -3.83 -13.99
CA VAL A 284 -20.61 -5.19 -14.37
C VAL A 284 -19.89 -5.84 -13.20
N GLU A 285 -20.24 -7.08 -12.88
CA GLU A 285 -19.52 -7.87 -11.88
C GLU A 285 -18.20 -8.40 -12.47
N ALA A 286 -17.09 -8.14 -11.77
CA ALA A 286 -15.75 -8.51 -12.22
C ALA A 286 -14.89 -8.99 -11.04
N GLY A 287 -15.13 -10.22 -10.58
CA GLY A 287 -14.39 -10.83 -9.48
C GLY A 287 -14.69 -10.15 -8.13
N ASP A 288 -13.65 -9.63 -7.49
CA ASP A 288 -13.72 -8.91 -6.21
C ASP A 288 -14.06 -7.41 -6.37
N HIS A 289 -14.25 -6.94 -7.61
CA HIS A 289 -14.66 -5.57 -7.94
C HIS A 289 -15.97 -5.52 -8.74
N LEU A 290 -16.62 -4.37 -8.71
CA LEU A 290 -17.65 -3.96 -9.66
C LEU A 290 -17.04 -2.91 -10.62
N VAL A 291 -17.32 -3.06 -11.92
CA VAL A 291 -16.97 -2.08 -12.95
C VAL A 291 -18.17 -1.18 -13.18
N PHE A 292 -18.02 0.09 -12.83
CA PHE A 292 -19.01 1.12 -13.10
C PHE A 292 -18.68 1.80 -14.42
N ILE A 293 -19.62 1.77 -15.36
CA ILE A 293 -19.55 2.46 -16.64
C ILE A 293 -20.53 3.62 -16.57
N GLY A 294 -20.04 4.83 -16.84
CA GLY A 294 -20.84 6.06 -16.85
C GLY A 294 -20.83 6.73 -18.22
N ARG A 295 -21.99 7.25 -18.61
CA ARG A 295 -22.12 8.15 -19.75
C ARG A 295 -21.84 9.58 -19.31
N VAL A 296 -20.84 10.21 -19.91
CA VAL A 296 -20.46 11.59 -19.60
C VAL A 296 -21.55 12.53 -20.11
N THR A 297 -22.11 13.33 -19.22
CA THR A 297 -23.11 14.37 -19.53
C THR A 297 -22.48 15.76 -19.59
N ARG A 298 -21.41 15.98 -18.81
CA ARG A 298 -20.70 17.26 -18.74
C ARG A 298 -19.26 17.06 -18.30
N ALA A 299 -18.34 17.92 -18.75
CA ALA A 299 -16.95 17.88 -18.34
C ALA A 299 -16.31 19.27 -18.25
N ARG A 300 -15.28 19.39 -17.39
CA ARG A 300 -14.37 20.55 -17.28
C ARG A 300 -12.95 20.03 -17.17
N PHE A 301 -11.97 20.69 -17.78
CA PHE A 301 -10.56 20.29 -17.72
C PHE A 301 -9.60 21.47 -17.79
N GLU A 302 -8.43 21.33 -17.15
CA GLU A 302 -7.36 22.33 -17.07
C GLU A 302 -6.03 21.76 -17.60
N PRO A 303 -5.78 21.78 -18.91
CA PRO A 303 -4.66 21.04 -19.52
C PRO A 303 -3.27 21.62 -19.22
N ARG A 304 -3.17 22.70 -18.45
CA ARG A 304 -1.92 23.40 -18.12
C ARG A 304 -1.32 22.97 -16.77
N ARG A 305 -2.01 22.15 -15.98
CA ARG A 305 -1.52 21.65 -14.69
C ARG A 305 -0.95 20.25 -14.84
N ASP A 306 0.05 19.93 -14.04
CA ASP A 306 0.60 18.58 -13.99
C ASP A 306 -0.33 17.62 -13.23
N PRO A 307 -0.50 16.37 -13.71
CA PRO A 307 -1.31 15.36 -13.05
C PRO A 307 -0.66 14.85 -11.77
N LEU A 308 -1.48 14.43 -10.81
CA LEU A 308 -1.03 13.55 -9.74
C LEU A 308 -0.91 12.13 -10.31
N LEU A 309 0.29 11.57 -10.30
CA LEU A 309 0.54 10.20 -10.78
C LEU A 309 0.68 9.22 -9.64
N TYR A 310 0.29 7.98 -9.90
CA TYR A 310 0.52 6.84 -9.03
C TYR A 310 1.20 5.72 -9.82
N PHE A 311 2.32 5.23 -9.30
CA PHE A 311 3.13 4.22 -9.94
C PHE A 311 3.87 3.41 -8.88
N ARG A 312 3.81 2.07 -8.98
CA ARG A 312 4.45 1.13 -8.05
C ARG A 312 4.16 1.42 -6.57
N GLY A 313 2.90 1.69 -6.26
CA GLY A 313 2.44 1.92 -4.89
C GLY A 313 2.71 3.32 -4.33
N LYS A 314 3.21 4.25 -5.16
CA LYS A 314 3.72 5.54 -4.70
C LYS A 314 3.31 6.70 -5.60
N TYR A 315 3.23 7.90 -5.04
CA TYR A 315 2.96 9.11 -5.84
C TYR A 315 4.19 9.49 -6.67
N ARG A 316 3.97 9.95 -7.91
CA ARG A 316 5.04 10.35 -8.84
C ARG A 316 4.70 11.68 -9.53
N ARG A 317 5.71 12.24 -10.20
CA ARG A 317 5.63 13.46 -10.98
C ARG A 317 6.05 13.18 -12.42
N LEU A 318 5.51 13.95 -13.35
CA LEU A 318 6.05 13.96 -14.72
C LEU A 318 7.44 14.60 -14.69
N HIS A 319 8.39 13.93 -15.34
CA HIS A 319 9.69 14.50 -15.67
C HIS A 319 9.73 14.66 -17.19
N PHE A 320 9.81 15.90 -17.65
CA PHE A 320 10.02 16.19 -19.06
C PHE A 320 11.52 16.14 -19.34
N SER A 321 11.90 15.37 -20.36
CA SER A 321 13.24 15.38 -20.95
C SER A 321 13.33 16.42 -22.05
#